data_AF-A0A357JDB0-F1
#
_entry.id   AF-A0A357JDB0-F1
#
_cell.length_a   1.000
_cell.length_b   1.000
_cell.length_c   1.000
_cell.angle_alpha   90.00
_cell.angle_beta   90.00
_cell.angle_gamma   90.00
#
_symmetry.space_group_name_H-M   'P 1'
#
loop_
_entity.id
_entity.type
_entity.pdbx_description
1 polymer ?
#
loop_
_entity_poly.entity_id
_entity_poly.type
_entity_poly.pdbx_seq_one_letter_code
_entity_poly.pdbx_strand_id
1 'polypeptide(L)'
;MKAILKNKKPQQKKNYFASILGYIKTLFSNQACIDRGTGKSTIDGSFVGVKKTWYIAIIFFIVAILAAMTPLTVQSSKINGSNLLSGNNYGYEEAITSIVNKDSTSYVEVSGNLSDIKFNKTNKEFVFDKESTPNQTANSIDYYYLGYHKTIYTDSNGKSSYVKDFDLYFVNKDNLAKAIEDLTKYTTKFDGKELTSGADSFINRNCSYLLISNKVVYTSKYAYNASSSTSSIYGDYEYLNINDNQSLEDYFVNNINNSDPNKAIINNYKNFLDLTYKNLKTKNVLIQSGIVLGIDGGLTLLLGLIVFLMTRGKNNPNRVIKWYQCFLIVFYASLCPGLISLILGFMISNMAMMLYVVTFGVRVMWMTVKSLRPAYNN
;
A
#
# COMPACT_ATOMS: atom_id res chain seq x y z
N MET A 1 -39.36 43.22 -62.50
CA MET A 1 -38.31 42.70 -61.59
C MET A 1 -38.98 41.83 -60.53
N LYS A 2 -38.80 40.50 -60.56
CA LYS A 2 -39.25 39.59 -59.50
C LYS A 2 -38.09 39.35 -58.53
N ALA A 3 -38.24 39.77 -57.28
CA ALA A 3 -37.25 39.54 -56.24
C ALA A 3 -37.26 38.06 -55.82
N ILE A 4 -36.10 37.41 -55.94
CA ILE A 4 -35.88 36.04 -55.45
C ILE A 4 -35.60 36.13 -53.94
N LEU A 5 -36.57 35.73 -53.12
CA LEU A 5 -36.40 35.56 -51.68
C LEU A 5 -35.43 34.40 -51.41
N LYS A 6 -34.25 34.74 -50.89
CA LYS A 6 -33.21 33.80 -50.44
C LYS A 6 -33.72 33.11 -49.16
N ASN A 7 -34.19 31.87 -49.28
CA ASN A 7 -34.54 31.03 -48.13
C ASN A 7 -33.32 30.84 -47.22
N LYS A 8 -33.32 31.50 -46.05
CA LYS A 8 -32.39 31.21 -44.95
C LYS A 8 -32.70 29.80 -44.43
N LYS A 9 -31.77 28.85 -44.59
CA LYS A 9 -31.85 27.54 -43.95
C LYS A 9 -31.95 27.75 -42.41
N PRO A 10 -32.88 27.07 -41.72
CA PRO A 10 -33.00 27.20 -40.27
C PRO A 10 -31.73 26.64 -39.61
N GLN A 11 -31.08 27.46 -38.78
CA GLN A 11 -29.98 27.02 -37.91
C GLN A 11 -30.54 26.00 -36.91
N GLN A 12 -30.23 24.72 -37.13
CA GLN A 12 -30.53 23.67 -36.15
C GLN A 12 -29.79 23.97 -34.85
N LYS A 13 -30.55 24.20 -33.76
CA LYS A 13 -30.01 24.26 -32.40
C LYS A 13 -29.20 22.99 -32.15
N LYS A 14 -27.90 23.13 -31.89
CA LYS A 14 -27.02 22.02 -31.50
C LYS A 14 -27.50 21.47 -30.16
N ASN A 15 -28.24 20.37 -30.18
CA ASN A 15 -28.64 19.65 -28.98
C ASN A 15 -27.39 19.01 -28.35
N TYR A 16 -26.73 19.72 -27.44
CA TYR A 16 -25.54 19.26 -26.70
C TYR A 16 -25.78 17.91 -25.98
N PHE A 17 -27.01 17.66 -25.50
CA PHE A 17 -27.41 16.39 -24.88
C PHE A 17 -27.31 15.18 -25.81
N ALA A 18 -27.71 15.32 -27.09
CA ALA A 18 -27.61 14.23 -28.06
C ALA A 18 -26.15 13.89 -28.38
N SER A 19 -25.25 14.88 -28.30
CA SER A 19 -23.80 14.67 -28.43
C SER A 19 -23.23 13.88 -27.23
N ILE A 20 -23.65 14.19 -26.01
CA ILE A 20 -23.18 13.53 -24.77
C ILE A 20 -23.67 12.07 -24.69
N LEU A 21 -24.94 11.81 -25.02
CA LEU A 21 -25.50 10.45 -25.07
C LEU A 21 -24.71 9.51 -25.99
N GLY A 22 -24.14 10.05 -27.07
CA GLY A 22 -23.29 9.28 -27.98
C GLY A 22 -21.99 8.77 -27.34
N TYR A 23 -21.45 9.46 -26.34
CA TYR A 23 -20.30 9.01 -25.56
C TYR A 23 -20.71 8.06 -24.44
N ILE A 24 -21.86 8.27 -23.80
CA ILE A 24 -22.39 7.32 -22.81
C ILE A 24 -22.66 5.95 -23.47
N LYS A 25 -23.13 5.93 -24.72
CA LYS A 25 -23.31 4.69 -25.48
C LYS A 25 -22.03 3.88 -25.66
N THR A 26 -20.84 4.49 -25.60
CA THR A 26 -19.57 3.76 -25.65
C THR A 26 -19.28 3.00 -24.35
N LEU A 27 -20.08 3.15 -23.30
CA LEU A 27 -19.97 2.30 -22.10
C LEU A 27 -20.57 0.91 -22.34
N PHE A 28 -21.64 0.82 -23.13
CA PHE A 28 -22.43 -0.42 -23.30
C PHE A 28 -22.34 -1.02 -24.70
N SER A 29 -21.94 -0.25 -25.71
CA SER A 29 -21.89 -0.70 -27.11
C SER A 29 -20.49 -0.62 -27.70
N ASN A 30 -20.00 -1.76 -28.20
CA ASN A 30 -18.75 -1.83 -28.96
C ASN A 30 -18.87 -1.17 -30.33
N GLN A 31 -20.06 -1.14 -30.93
CA GLN A 31 -20.29 -0.41 -32.19
C GLN A 31 -20.11 1.10 -32.00
N ALA A 32 -20.62 1.65 -30.89
CA ALA A 32 -20.44 3.06 -30.57
C ALA A 32 -18.96 3.43 -30.38
N CYS A 33 -18.14 2.51 -29.84
CA CYS A 33 -16.69 2.71 -29.73
C CYS A 33 -16.02 2.79 -31.11
N ILE A 34 -16.42 1.91 -32.03
CA ILE A 34 -15.93 1.89 -33.41
C ILE A 34 -16.35 3.16 -34.15
N ASP A 35 -17.62 3.56 -34.02
CA ASP A 35 -18.15 4.73 -34.71
C ASP A 35 -17.44 6.02 -34.26
N ARG A 36 -17.19 6.14 -32.95
CA ARG A 36 -16.50 7.29 -32.35
C ARG A 36 -15.00 7.29 -32.59
N GLY A 37 -14.35 6.13 -32.57
CA GLY A 37 -12.93 6.00 -32.86
C GLY A 37 -12.59 6.21 -34.34
N THR A 38 -13.49 5.79 -35.25
CA THR A 38 -13.32 6.01 -36.70
C THR A 38 -13.82 7.39 -37.15
N GLY A 39 -14.70 8.03 -36.39
CA GLY A 39 -15.37 9.28 -36.77
C GLY A 39 -16.42 9.08 -37.86
N LYS A 40 -16.97 7.87 -37.95
CA LYS A 40 -18.00 7.49 -38.93
C LYS A 40 -19.08 6.69 -38.20
N SER A 41 -20.34 7.12 -38.28
CA SER A 41 -21.47 6.31 -37.83
C SER A 41 -21.98 5.50 -39.00
N THR A 42 -22.22 4.21 -38.82
CA THR A 42 -23.02 3.42 -39.75
C THR A 42 -24.50 3.57 -39.38
N ILE A 43 -25.26 4.24 -40.23
CA ILE A 43 -26.73 4.22 -40.23
C ILE A 43 -27.13 3.59 -41.57
N ASP A 44 -27.85 2.48 -41.55
CA ASP A 44 -28.33 1.77 -42.74
C ASP A 44 -27.21 1.41 -43.75
N GLY A 45 -26.07 0.91 -43.25
CA GLY A 45 -24.92 0.52 -44.08
C GLY A 45 -24.14 1.68 -44.73
N SER A 46 -24.58 2.92 -44.52
CA SER A 46 -23.95 4.13 -45.06
C SER A 46 -23.14 4.87 -43.99
N PHE A 47 -21.93 5.31 -44.35
CA PHE A 47 -21.05 6.05 -43.44
C PHE A 47 -21.47 7.52 -43.34
N VAL A 48 -22.01 7.94 -42.19
CA VAL A 48 -22.29 9.34 -41.86
C VAL A 48 -21.14 9.88 -41.00
N GLY A 49 -20.54 11.01 -41.40
CA GLY A 49 -19.42 11.60 -40.67
C GLY A 49 -19.82 12.07 -39.26
N VAL A 50 -19.13 11.58 -38.23
CA VAL A 50 -19.25 12.04 -36.84
C VAL A 50 -18.02 12.89 -36.52
N LYS A 51 -18.21 14.01 -35.80
CA LYS A 51 -17.10 14.89 -35.41
C LYS A 51 -16.07 14.09 -34.61
N LYS A 52 -14.85 13.97 -35.15
CA LYS A 52 -13.71 13.30 -34.50
C LYS A 52 -13.21 14.13 -33.32
N THR A 53 -13.42 13.63 -32.11
CA THR A 53 -12.88 14.22 -30.88
C THR A 53 -11.86 13.25 -30.28
N TRP A 54 -10.66 13.24 -30.85
CA TRP A 54 -9.57 12.36 -30.41
C TRP A 54 -9.21 12.57 -28.92
N TYR A 55 -9.31 13.81 -28.44
CA TYR A 55 -9.03 14.18 -27.04
C TYR A 55 -10.00 13.51 -26.05
N ILE A 56 -11.26 13.24 -26.41
CA ILE A 56 -12.21 12.56 -25.51
C ILE A 56 -11.82 11.11 -25.31
N ALA A 57 -11.29 10.46 -26.35
CA ALA A 57 -10.78 9.10 -26.23
C ALA A 57 -9.62 9.05 -25.22
N ILE A 58 -8.69 10.01 -25.29
CA ILE A 58 -7.58 10.12 -24.34
C ILE A 58 -8.08 10.36 -22.92
N ILE A 59 -9.09 11.22 -22.74
CA ILE A 59 -9.70 11.43 -21.42
C ILE A 59 -10.31 10.11 -20.90
N PHE A 60 -11.01 9.35 -21.75
CA PHE A 60 -11.60 8.06 -21.37
C PHE A 60 -10.54 7.03 -21.01
N PHE A 61 -9.42 7.02 -21.72
CA PHE A 61 -8.24 6.23 -21.40
C PHE A 61 -7.68 6.57 -20.02
N ILE A 62 -7.37 7.85 -19.76
CA ILE A 62 -6.80 8.30 -18.49
C ILE A 62 -7.77 8.00 -17.33
N VAL A 63 -9.04 8.36 -17.48
CA VAL A 63 -10.06 8.14 -16.45
C VAL A 63 -10.27 6.65 -16.18
N ALA A 64 -10.24 5.79 -17.21
CA ALA A 64 -10.37 4.34 -17.03
C ALA A 64 -9.26 3.76 -16.15
N ILE A 65 -8.02 4.15 -16.42
CA ILE A 65 -6.86 3.65 -15.67
C ILE A 65 -6.90 4.17 -14.23
N LEU A 66 -7.18 5.47 -14.04
CA LEU A 66 -7.30 6.04 -12.70
C LEU A 66 -8.42 5.36 -11.89
N ALA A 67 -9.56 5.07 -12.54
CA ALA A 67 -10.66 4.34 -11.92
C ALA A 67 -10.25 2.92 -11.51
N ALA A 68 -9.57 2.17 -12.39
CA ALA A 68 -9.09 0.83 -12.11
C ALA A 68 -8.05 0.77 -10.98
N MET A 69 -7.19 1.78 -10.86
CA MET A 69 -6.15 1.87 -9.83
C MET A 69 -6.69 2.26 -8.45
N THR A 70 -7.85 2.92 -8.39
CA THR A 70 -8.39 3.50 -7.15
C THR A 70 -8.55 2.48 -6.02
N PRO A 71 -9.16 1.29 -6.23
CA PRO A 71 -9.35 0.31 -5.15
C PRO A 71 -8.03 -0.14 -4.50
N LEU A 72 -7.00 -0.41 -5.30
CA LEU A 72 -5.67 -0.79 -4.82
C LEU A 72 -5.04 0.33 -4.00
N THR A 73 -5.11 1.56 -4.50
CA THR A 73 -4.57 2.74 -3.81
C THR A 73 -5.23 2.94 -2.45
N VAL A 74 -6.55 2.79 -2.38
CA VAL A 74 -7.31 2.89 -1.12
C VAL A 74 -6.93 1.79 -0.15
N GLN A 75 -6.74 0.55 -0.61
CA GLN A 75 -6.35 -0.58 0.24
C GLN A 75 -4.95 -0.38 0.83
N SER A 76 -3.96 -0.02 0.00
CA SER A 76 -2.61 0.28 0.47
C SER A 76 -2.57 1.48 1.41
N SER A 77 -3.48 2.45 1.21
CA SER A 77 -3.63 3.62 2.10
C SER A 77 -4.31 3.30 3.44
N LYS A 78 -4.91 2.13 3.63
CA LYS A 78 -5.48 1.70 4.92
C LYS A 78 -4.46 1.00 5.82
N ILE A 79 -3.32 0.59 5.27
CA ILE A 79 -2.27 -0.06 6.06
C ILE A 79 -1.61 0.98 6.96
N ASN A 80 -1.55 0.67 8.25
CA ASN A 80 -1.06 1.54 9.31
C ASN A 80 0.01 0.79 10.13
N GLY A 81 0.90 1.53 10.79
CA GLY A 81 1.93 0.96 11.66
C GLY A 81 1.32 0.25 12.87
N SER A 82 0.24 0.80 13.42
CA SER A 82 -0.51 0.21 14.52
C SER A 82 -1.14 -1.14 14.20
N ASN A 83 -1.23 -1.53 12.91
CA ASN A 83 -1.72 -2.86 12.52
C ASN A 83 -0.83 -4.00 13.05
N LEU A 84 0.42 -3.73 13.44
CA LEU A 84 1.26 -4.71 14.15
C LEU A 84 0.55 -5.26 15.40
N LEU A 85 -0.17 -4.39 16.10
CA LEU A 85 -0.87 -4.66 17.36
C LEU A 85 -2.33 -5.08 17.13
N SER A 86 -2.70 -5.41 15.90
CA SER A 86 -4.00 -6.02 15.61
C SER A 86 -3.95 -7.52 15.91
N GLY A 87 -5.07 -8.04 16.42
CA GLY A 87 -5.21 -9.46 16.78
C GLY A 87 -4.54 -9.83 18.11
N ASN A 88 -3.96 -11.03 18.18
CA ASN A 88 -3.26 -11.48 19.38
C ASN A 88 -1.91 -10.77 19.52
N ASN A 89 -1.65 -10.23 20.72
CA ASN A 89 -0.48 -9.42 21.02
C ASN A 89 0.66 -10.20 21.67
N TYR A 90 0.42 -11.43 22.17
CA TYR A 90 1.46 -12.29 22.75
C TYR A 90 2.35 -11.59 23.79
N GLY A 91 1.76 -10.76 24.66
CA GLY A 91 2.47 -9.99 25.69
C GLY A 91 3.17 -8.73 25.18
N TYR A 92 3.07 -8.38 23.90
CA TYR A 92 3.72 -7.20 23.32
C TYR A 92 3.21 -5.89 23.94
N GLU A 93 1.89 -5.70 24.06
CA GLU A 93 1.33 -4.48 24.65
C GLU A 93 1.72 -4.36 26.14
N GLU A 94 1.66 -5.45 26.89
CA GLU A 94 2.09 -5.51 28.30
C GLU A 94 3.58 -5.18 28.45
N ALA A 95 4.43 -5.70 27.56
CA ALA A 95 5.84 -5.38 27.51
C ALA A 95 6.10 -3.89 27.27
N ILE A 96 5.45 -3.26 26.30
CA ILE A 96 5.62 -1.82 26.06
C ILE A 96 5.18 -1.01 27.28
N THR A 97 4.07 -1.37 27.92
CA THR A 97 3.60 -0.65 29.11
C THR A 97 4.52 -0.82 30.32
N SER A 98 5.06 -2.01 30.55
CA SER A 98 5.99 -2.27 31.67
C SER A 98 7.34 -1.59 31.45
N ILE A 99 7.82 -1.49 30.21
CA ILE A 99 9.02 -0.72 29.86
C ILE A 99 8.82 0.76 30.18
N VAL A 100 7.70 1.35 29.72
CA VAL A 100 7.43 2.78 29.92
C VAL A 100 7.18 3.11 31.39
N ASN A 101 6.46 2.24 32.12
CA ASN A 101 6.19 2.43 33.54
C ASN A 101 7.36 2.01 34.45
N LYS A 102 8.44 1.46 33.90
CA LYS A 102 9.58 0.90 34.64
C LYS A 102 9.14 -0.09 35.74
N ASP A 103 8.21 -0.99 35.40
CA ASP A 103 7.73 -2.01 36.34
C ASP A 103 8.86 -3.01 36.65
N SER A 104 9.49 -2.84 37.81
CA SER A 104 10.60 -3.68 38.26
C SER A 104 10.28 -5.17 38.41
N THR A 105 8.99 -5.54 38.45
CA THR A 105 8.60 -6.95 38.55
C THR A 105 8.70 -7.69 37.21
N SER A 106 8.38 -6.99 36.13
CA SER A 106 8.20 -7.57 34.78
C SER A 106 9.21 -7.03 33.77
N TYR A 107 9.72 -5.81 33.94
CA TYR A 107 10.74 -5.21 33.09
C TYR A 107 12.10 -5.17 33.80
N VAL A 108 13.16 -5.51 33.06
CA VAL A 108 14.54 -5.51 33.54
C VAL A 108 15.37 -4.58 32.65
N GLU A 109 15.86 -3.48 33.22
CA GLU A 109 16.82 -2.58 32.60
C GLU A 109 18.23 -3.19 32.66
N VAL A 110 19.01 -3.08 31.58
CA VAL A 110 20.35 -3.69 31.44
C VAL A 110 21.43 -2.64 31.25
N SER A 111 21.37 -1.84 30.17
CA SER A 111 22.42 -0.85 29.87
C SER A 111 21.91 0.58 29.70
N GLY A 112 20.59 0.77 29.58
CA GLY A 112 19.94 2.07 29.45
C GLY A 112 18.44 1.94 29.38
N ASN A 113 17.74 3.07 29.41
CA ASN A 113 16.28 3.11 29.41
C ASN A 113 15.76 4.00 28.27
N LEU A 114 14.44 4.12 28.15
CA LEU A 114 13.81 4.96 27.12
C LEU A 114 14.09 6.46 27.34
N SER A 115 14.30 6.91 28.58
CA SER A 115 14.66 8.31 28.88
C SER A 115 16.05 8.70 28.35
N ASP A 116 16.95 7.74 28.17
CA ASP A 116 18.29 7.95 27.60
C ASP A 116 18.23 8.19 26.07
N ILE A 117 17.09 7.97 25.41
CA ILE A 117 16.92 8.16 23.96
C ILE A 117 16.22 9.51 23.72
N LYS A 118 16.95 10.50 23.18
CA LYS A 118 16.45 11.85 22.91
C LYS A 118 16.27 12.12 21.43
N PHE A 119 15.21 12.84 21.08
CA PHE A 119 14.95 13.21 19.69
C PHE A 119 15.65 14.52 19.32
N ASN A 120 16.47 14.50 18.26
CA ASN A 120 17.00 15.67 17.59
C ASN A 120 16.05 16.07 16.45
N LYS A 121 15.36 17.20 16.62
CA LYS A 121 14.34 17.67 15.68
C LYS A 121 14.93 18.15 14.35
N THR A 122 16.16 18.68 14.38
CA THR A 122 16.85 19.22 13.20
C THR A 122 17.21 18.10 12.22
N ASN A 123 17.76 17.01 12.74
CA ASN A 123 18.22 15.88 11.93
C ASN A 123 17.15 14.78 11.77
N LYS A 124 16.01 14.90 12.47
CA LYS A 124 14.94 13.88 12.53
C LYS A 124 15.49 12.52 12.95
N GLU A 125 16.25 12.52 14.03
CA GLU A 125 16.93 11.32 14.53
C GLU A 125 16.82 11.18 16.04
N PHE A 126 16.86 9.94 16.52
CA PHE A 126 17.08 9.64 17.92
C PHE A 126 18.57 9.50 18.21
N VAL A 127 19.00 10.11 19.31
CA VAL A 127 20.37 10.03 19.82
C VAL A 127 20.30 9.38 21.18
N PHE A 128 21.16 8.39 21.41
CA PHE A 128 21.33 7.80 22.72
C PHE A 128 22.31 8.65 23.53
N ASP A 129 21.77 9.34 24.53
CA ASP A 129 22.48 10.30 25.36
C ASP A 129 22.92 9.64 26.66
N LYS A 130 23.94 8.78 26.56
CA LYS A 130 24.57 8.18 27.73
C LYS A 130 26.08 8.03 27.52
N GLU A 131 26.85 8.37 28.55
CA GLU A 131 28.30 8.10 28.63
C GLU A 131 28.65 6.60 28.81
N SER A 132 27.67 5.71 28.67
CA SER A 132 27.89 4.26 28.82
C SER A 132 28.52 3.66 27.57
N THR A 133 29.65 2.98 27.74
CA THR A 133 30.29 2.17 26.71
C THR A 133 29.28 1.14 26.15
N PRO A 134 29.15 0.99 24.82
CA PRO A 134 28.32 -0.06 24.25
C PRO A 134 28.75 -1.42 24.83
N ASN A 135 27.78 -2.28 25.17
CA ASN A 135 28.06 -3.68 25.45
C ASN A 135 28.58 -4.29 24.14
N GLN A 136 29.91 -4.31 23.97
CA GLN A 136 30.57 -4.92 22.84
C GLN A 136 30.36 -6.44 22.91
N THR A 137 29.24 -6.93 22.41
CA THR A 137 29.12 -8.33 22.03
C THR A 137 29.71 -8.49 20.63
N ALA A 138 30.68 -9.38 20.56
CA ALA A 138 31.53 -9.65 19.41
C ALA A 138 30.73 -9.77 18.10
N ASN A 139 30.80 -8.71 17.27
CA ASN A 139 30.79 -8.70 15.80
C ASN A 139 30.41 -7.31 15.27
N SER A 140 31.34 -6.36 15.24
CA SER A 140 31.34 -5.15 14.36
C SER A 140 30.14 -4.17 14.39
N ILE A 141 29.10 -4.39 15.19
CA ILE A 141 27.91 -3.53 15.30
C ILE A 141 27.73 -3.12 16.76
N ASP A 142 27.80 -1.81 17.01
CA ASP A 142 27.54 -1.23 18.32
C ASP A 142 26.03 -1.16 18.55
N TYR A 143 25.44 -2.22 19.11
CA TYR A 143 24.08 -2.20 19.64
C TYR A 143 24.09 -2.07 21.17
N TYR A 144 23.20 -1.23 21.68
CA TYR A 144 22.93 -1.05 23.09
C TYR A 144 21.72 -1.90 23.45
N TYR A 145 21.94 -2.91 24.30
CA TYR A 145 20.85 -3.73 24.81
C TYR A 145 20.21 -3.04 26.02
N LEU A 146 19.06 -2.40 25.82
CA LEU A 146 18.46 -1.52 26.82
C LEU A 146 17.80 -2.32 27.94
N GLY A 147 17.00 -3.33 27.58
CA GLY A 147 16.37 -4.20 28.56
C GLY A 147 15.38 -5.18 27.95
N TYR A 148 14.70 -5.94 28.81
CA TYR A 148 13.71 -6.94 28.39
C TYR A 148 12.51 -7.05 29.32
N HIS A 149 11.39 -7.48 28.75
CA HIS A 149 10.20 -7.90 29.50
C HIS A 149 10.23 -9.41 29.75
N LYS A 150 9.94 -9.79 31.00
CA LYS A 150 9.78 -11.17 31.44
C LYS A 150 8.37 -11.41 31.99
N THR A 151 7.83 -12.58 31.70
CA THR A 151 6.63 -13.12 32.37
C THR A 151 6.97 -14.43 33.07
N ILE A 152 6.13 -14.80 34.03
CA ILE A 152 6.20 -16.10 34.69
C ILE A 152 5.19 -17.02 34.00
N TYR A 153 5.70 -18.12 33.44
CA TYR A 153 4.89 -19.20 32.92
C TYR A 153 4.89 -20.37 33.90
N THR A 154 3.71 -20.74 34.38
CA THR A 154 3.55 -21.95 35.21
C THR A 154 3.08 -23.09 34.32
N ASP A 155 3.87 -24.14 34.22
CA ASP A 155 3.50 -25.37 33.50
C ASP A 155 2.39 -26.12 34.26
N SER A 156 1.73 -27.04 33.56
CA SER A 156 0.78 -28.03 34.08
C SER A 156 1.25 -28.77 35.34
N ASN A 157 2.57 -28.91 35.51
CA ASN A 157 3.22 -29.52 36.67
C ASN A 157 3.46 -28.55 37.84
N GLY A 158 2.95 -27.32 37.79
CA GLY A 158 3.13 -26.30 38.84
C GLY A 158 4.52 -25.64 38.86
N LYS A 159 5.42 -26.03 37.96
CA LYS A 159 6.77 -25.45 37.85
C LYS A 159 6.68 -24.08 37.17
N SER A 160 7.19 -23.06 37.84
CA SER A 160 7.20 -21.68 37.31
C SER A 160 8.51 -21.41 36.59
N SER A 161 8.46 -20.88 35.38
CA SER A 161 9.64 -20.51 34.59
C SER A 161 9.55 -19.08 34.10
N TYR A 162 10.66 -18.36 34.13
CA TYR A 162 10.74 -17.05 33.49
C TYR A 162 10.83 -17.22 31.98
N VAL A 163 10.01 -16.43 31.31
CA VAL A 163 9.93 -16.40 29.86
C VAL A 163 10.15 -14.98 29.38
N LYS A 164 11.02 -14.83 28.38
CA LYS A 164 11.31 -13.56 27.76
C LYS A 164 10.31 -13.31 26.64
N ASP A 165 9.61 -12.19 26.71
CA ASP A 165 8.55 -11.86 25.75
C ASP A 165 8.95 -10.77 24.79
N PHE A 166 9.80 -9.85 25.28
CA PHE A 166 10.15 -8.66 24.55
C PHE A 166 11.56 -8.20 24.84
N ASP A 167 12.25 -7.73 23.79
CA ASP A 167 13.54 -7.06 23.89
C ASP A 167 13.53 -5.63 23.34
N LEU A 168 14.31 -4.77 23.99
CA LEU A 168 14.55 -3.40 23.55
C LEU A 168 16.04 -3.19 23.22
N TYR A 169 16.30 -2.72 22.01
CA TYR A 169 17.64 -2.44 21.51
C TYR A 169 17.72 -1.02 20.92
N PHE A 170 18.88 -0.39 21.08
CA PHE A 170 19.25 0.84 20.36
C PHE A 170 20.50 0.61 19.51
N VAL A 171 20.56 1.15 18.28
CA VAL A 171 21.71 1.02 17.37
C VAL A 171 22.14 2.39 16.86
N ASN A 172 23.38 2.77 17.17
CA ASN A 172 23.93 4.10 16.86
C ASN A 172 24.43 4.27 15.40
N LYS A 173 24.22 3.28 14.54
CA LYS A 173 24.65 3.31 13.14
C LYS A 173 23.48 2.94 12.23
N ASP A 174 23.47 3.53 11.03
CA ASP A 174 22.50 3.26 9.95
C ASP A 174 22.55 1.80 9.40
N ASN A 175 23.28 0.88 10.03
CA ASN A 175 23.46 -0.51 9.58
C ASN A 175 22.38 -1.45 10.11
N LEU A 176 21.12 -1.02 9.99
CA LEU A 176 19.95 -1.73 10.51
C LEU A 176 19.83 -3.15 9.93
N ALA A 177 20.15 -3.35 8.65
CA ALA A 177 20.03 -4.65 8.00
C ALA A 177 20.88 -5.73 8.66
N LYS A 178 22.14 -5.40 8.99
CA LYS A 178 23.02 -6.32 9.71
C LYS A 178 22.58 -6.50 11.16
N ALA A 179 22.12 -5.44 11.83
CA ALA A 179 21.57 -5.55 13.18
C ALA A 179 20.33 -6.46 13.23
N ILE A 180 19.44 -6.39 12.24
CA ILE A 180 18.28 -7.30 12.12
C ILE A 180 18.76 -8.73 11.87
N GLU A 181 19.72 -8.94 10.96
CA GLU A 181 20.27 -10.26 10.67
C GLU A 181 20.91 -10.89 11.93
N ASP A 182 21.65 -10.11 12.71
CA ASP A 182 22.24 -10.57 13.97
C ASP A 182 21.16 -10.82 15.02
N LEU A 183 20.20 -9.91 15.22
CA LEU A 183 19.12 -10.10 16.19
C LEU A 183 18.23 -11.31 15.87
N THR A 184 17.94 -11.58 14.60
CA THR A 184 17.24 -12.81 14.20
C THR A 184 18.02 -14.09 14.51
N LYS A 185 19.36 -14.02 14.63
CA LYS A 185 20.21 -15.13 15.06
C LYS A 185 20.37 -15.22 16.59
N TYR A 186 20.36 -14.08 17.30
CA TYR A 186 20.75 -13.98 18.72
C TYR A 186 19.62 -13.68 19.73
N THR A 187 18.40 -13.36 19.31
CA THR A 187 17.23 -13.10 20.21
C THR A 187 16.78 -14.33 21.04
N THR A 188 17.48 -15.46 20.94
CA THR A 188 17.16 -16.72 21.60
C THR A 188 17.79 -16.91 22.98
N LYS A 189 18.73 -16.06 23.43
CA LYS A 189 19.47 -16.32 24.67
C LYS A 189 19.19 -15.30 25.77
N PHE A 190 18.75 -15.78 26.93
CA PHE A 190 18.95 -15.09 28.20
C PHE A 190 20.44 -14.96 28.44
N ASP A 191 20.95 -13.73 28.58
CA ASP A 191 22.31 -13.50 29.06
C ASP A 191 22.27 -13.73 30.57
N GLY A 192 22.51 -14.99 30.96
CA GLY A 192 22.20 -15.49 32.29
C GLY A 192 22.94 -14.72 33.39
N LYS A 193 22.23 -13.81 34.07
CA LYS A 193 22.62 -13.33 35.40
C LYS A 193 21.36 -13.17 36.28
N GLU A 194 21.39 -13.97 37.34
CA GLU A 194 20.57 -13.98 38.56
C GLU A 194 19.05 -14.22 38.43
N LEU A 195 18.63 -15.39 38.93
CA LEU A 195 17.24 -15.67 39.30
C LEU A 195 16.89 -14.80 40.50
N THR A 196 16.25 -13.65 40.27
CA THR A 196 15.48 -13.00 41.35
C THR A 196 14.32 -13.91 41.74
N SER A 197 14.02 -13.99 43.04
CA SER A 197 13.01 -14.89 43.64
C SER A 197 11.68 -14.94 42.87
N GLY A 198 11.27 -16.13 42.40
CA GLY A 198 9.93 -16.33 41.80
C GLY A 198 9.80 -17.41 40.71
N ALA A 199 10.88 -17.97 40.17
CA ALA A 199 10.81 -19.05 39.17
C ALA A 199 11.98 -20.04 39.28
N ASP A 200 11.74 -21.28 38.82
CA ASP A 200 12.63 -22.43 38.93
C ASP A 200 13.56 -22.62 37.71
N SER A 201 13.24 -22.01 36.56
CA SER A 201 14.02 -22.13 35.33
C SER A 201 13.76 -20.99 34.32
N PHE A 202 14.64 -20.84 33.32
CA PHE A 202 14.45 -19.95 32.17
C PHE A 202 14.07 -20.73 30.91
N ILE A 203 13.14 -20.19 30.11
CA ILE A 203 12.79 -20.74 28.80
C ILE A 203 13.35 -19.83 27.70
N ASN A 204 14.37 -20.31 26.99
CA ASN A 204 14.91 -19.66 25.80
C ASN A 204 13.95 -19.85 24.62
N ARG A 205 13.50 -18.74 24.03
CA ARG A 205 12.62 -18.73 22.84
C ARG A 205 12.84 -17.48 22.01
N ASN A 206 12.35 -17.48 20.79
CA ASN A 206 12.23 -16.26 20.01
C ASN A 206 11.25 -15.31 20.70
N CYS A 207 11.69 -14.09 20.93
CA CYS A 207 10.89 -13.05 21.58
C CYS A 207 10.60 -11.91 20.60
N SER A 208 9.55 -11.16 20.88
CA SER A 208 9.28 -9.90 20.17
C SER A 208 10.39 -8.90 20.47
N TYR A 209 10.62 -7.94 19.58
CA TYR A 209 11.62 -6.92 19.85
C TYR A 209 11.32 -5.60 19.18
N LEU A 210 11.83 -4.53 19.78
CA LEU A 210 11.88 -3.19 19.23
C LEU A 210 13.34 -2.75 19.10
N LEU A 211 13.71 -2.41 17.87
CA LEU A 211 15.00 -1.93 17.48
C LEU A 211 14.87 -0.46 17.07
N ILE A 212 15.47 0.42 17.86
CA ILE A 212 15.51 1.85 17.60
C ILE A 212 16.90 2.17 17.06
N SER A 213 16.97 2.76 15.87
CA SER A 213 18.20 3.33 15.33
C SER A 213 18.07 4.84 15.26
N ASN A 214 19.14 5.54 14.89
CA ASN A 214 19.17 6.99 14.76
C ASN A 214 18.05 7.49 13.83
N LYS A 215 17.88 6.89 12.64
CA LYS A 215 16.91 7.40 11.64
C LYS A 215 15.70 6.52 11.41
N VAL A 216 15.75 5.28 11.90
CA VAL A 216 14.77 4.26 11.57
C VAL A 216 14.41 3.42 12.78
N VAL A 217 13.19 2.90 12.77
CA VAL A 217 12.68 1.96 13.76
C VAL A 217 12.31 0.66 13.07
N TYR A 218 12.59 -0.45 13.74
CA TYR A 218 12.13 -1.76 13.34
C TYR A 218 11.52 -2.48 14.53
N THR A 219 10.37 -3.10 14.33
CA THR A 219 9.70 -3.91 15.34
C THR A 219 9.26 -5.23 14.74
N SER A 220 9.35 -6.29 15.54
CA SER A 220 8.90 -7.61 15.17
C SER A 220 8.12 -8.25 16.31
N LYS A 221 6.95 -8.80 15.98
CA LYS A 221 6.07 -9.54 16.88
C LYS A 221 6.21 -11.04 16.62
N TYR A 222 6.48 -11.81 17.67
CA TYR A 222 6.56 -13.27 17.61
C TYR A 222 5.40 -13.89 18.40
N ALA A 223 4.82 -14.96 17.83
CA ALA A 223 3.89 -15.80 18.57
C ALA A 223 4.64 -16.74 19.53
N TYR A 224 3.92 -17.26 20.53
CA TYR A 224 4.43 -18.23 21.48
C TYR A 224 5.07 -19.43 20.75
N ASN A 225 6.36 -19.68 20.99
CA ASN A 225 7.16 -20.75 20.37
C ASN A 225 7.27 -20.70 18.82
N ALA A 226 7.05 -19.55 18.20
CA ALA A 226 7.19 -19.41 16.75
C ALA A 226 8.66 -19.24 16.32
N SER A 227 9.05 -19.93 15.24
CA SER A 227 10.35 -19.76 14.58
C SER A 227 10.42 -18.51 13.69
N SER A 228 9.27 -17.94 13.35
CA SER A 228 9.14 -16.76 12.48
C SER A 228 8.26 -15.69 13.12
N SER A 229 8.51 -14.44 12.76
CA SER A 229 7.71 -13.30 13.20
C SER A 229 6.31 -13.37 12.60
N THR A 230 5.29 -13.16 13.42
CA THR A 230 3.90 -13.05 12.98
C THR A 230 3.64 -11.75 12.23
N SER A 231 4.29 -10.67 12.64
CA SER A 231 4.24 -9.38 11.94
C SER A 231 5.50 -8.57 12.26
N SER A 232 5.93 -7.73 11.32
CA SER A 232 7.02 -6.79 11.52
C SER A 232 6.78 -5.50 10.78
N ILE A 233 7.36 -4.42 11.30
CA ILE A 233 7.22 -3.07 10.74
C ILE A 233 8.57 -2.38 10.75
N TYR A 234 8.80 -1.66 9.66
CA TYR A 234 9.96 -0.81 9.43
C TYR A 234 9.46 0.60 9.12
N GLY A 235 10.10 1.62 9.70
CA GLY A 235 9.72 3.02 9.50
C GLY A 235 10.88 3.98 9.74
N ASP A 236 10.69 5.23 9.34
CA ASP A 236 11.62 6.34 9.57
C ASP A 236 10.96 7.45 10.41
N TYR A 237 11.74 8.42 10.89
CA TYR A 237 11.20 9.48 11.76
C TYR A 237 10.79 10.76 11.02
N GLU A 238 10.64 10.72 9.70
CA GLU A 238 10.48 11.93 8.89
C GLU A 238 9.18 12.69 9.20
N TYR A 239 8.10 11.95 9.46
CA TYR A 239 6.80 12.52 9.85
C TYR A 239 6.60 12.68 11.36
N LEU A 240 7.63 12.39 12.15
CA LEU A 240 7.57 12.48 13.59
C LEU A 240 7.68 13.96 14.01
N ASN A 241 6.70 14.42 14.78
CA ASN A 241 6.64 15.79 15.31
C ASN A 241 6.83 15.76 16.82
N ILE A 242 8.06 15.50 17.24
CA ILE A 242 8.51 15.51 18.63
C ILE A 242 9.29 16.79 18.90
N ASN A 243 9.20 17.32 20.11
CA ASN A 243 9.97 18.49 20.53
C ASN A 243 11.46 18.15 20.58
N ASP A 244 12.31 19.15 20.37
CA ASP A 244 13.76 18.93 20.44
C ASP A 244 14.18 18.51 21.85
N ASN A 245 15.08 17.54 21.96
CA ASN A 245 15.54 16.91 23.20
C ASN A 245 14.46 16.21 24.03
N GLN A 246 13.25 16.02 23.52
CA GLN A 246 12.24 15.22 24.20
C GLN A 246 12.65 13.74 24.18
N SER A 247 12.58 13.07 25.33
CA SER A 247 12.91 11.65 25.42
C SER A 247 11.79 10.78 24.84
N LEU A 248 12.13 9.57 24.41
CA LEU A 248 11.15 8.62 23.89
C LEU A 248 10.14 8.20 24.99
N GLU A 249 10.60 8.11 26.24
CA GLU A 249 9.74 7.87 27.41
C GLU A 249 8.71 9.00 27.57
N ASP A 250 9.15 10.26 27.56
CA ASP A 250 8.26 11.42 27.69
C ASP A 250 7.22 11.46 26.57
N TYR A 251 7.58 11.03 25.36
CA TYR A 251 6.65 10.94 24.26
C TYR A 251 5.54 9.90 24.51
N PHE A 252 5.88 8.74 25.08
CA PHE A 252 4.89 7.71 25.41
C PHE A 252 4.03 8.06 26.63
N VAL A 253 4.58 8.83 27.58
CA VAL A 253 3.89 9.32 28.77
C VAL A 253 3.05 10.58 28.51
N ASN A 254 3.20 11.20 27.34
CA ASN A 254 2.52 12.44 27.02
C ASN A 254 0.99 12.33 27.10
N ASN A 255 0.33 13.29 27.75
CA ASN A 255 -1.12 13.39 27.89
C ASN A 255 -1.81 12.19 28.62
N ILE A 256 -1.13 11.54 29.57
CA ILE A 256 -1.79 10.61 30.49
C ILE A 256 -2.64 11.40 31.51
N ASN A 257 -3.81 11.87 31.09
CA ASN A 257 -4.83 12.44 31.98
C ASN A 257 -6.05 11.49 32.15
N ASN A 258 -5.94 10.25 31.64
CA ASN A 258 -7.04 9.28 31.60
C ASN A 258 -7.01 8.31 32.79
N SER A 259 -8.16 7.72 33.10
CA SER A 259 -8.38 6.71 34.15
C SER A 259 -7.65 5.37 33.94
N ASP A 260 -6.98 5.18 32.79
CA ASP A 260 -6.19 3.98 32.48
C ASP A 260 -4.87 4.38 31.79
N PRO A 261 -3.76 4.49 32.54
CA PRO A 261 -2.48 4.96 32.02
C PRO A 261 -1.90 4.01 30.96
N ASN A 262 -2.13 2.71 31.09
CA ASN A 262 -1.60 1.70 30.18
C ASN A 262 -2.23 1.83 28.78
N LYS A 263 -3.53 2.09 28.70
CA LYS A 263 -4.19 2.36 27.42
C LYS A 263 -3.67 3.63 26.74
N ALA A 264 -3.38 4.68 27.51
CA ALA A 264 -2.82 5.92 26.97
C ALA A 264 -1.42 5.69 26.39
N ILE A 265 -0.54 4.97 27.10
CA ILE A 265 0.79 4.59 26.62
C ILE A 265 0.70 3.80 25.30
N ILE A 266 -0.18 2.80 25.23
CA ILE A 266 -0.36 2.00 24.02
C ILE A 266 -0.90 2.85 22.85
N ASN A 267 -1.80 3.79 23.09
CA ASN A 267 -2.28 4.69 22.04
C ASN A 267 -1.18 5.63 21.53
N ASN A 268 -0.35 6.17 22.41
CA ASN A 268 0.82 6.97 22.03
C ASN A 268 1.83 6.14 21.24
N TYR A 269 2.04 4.88 21.62
CA TYR A 269 2.87 3.94 20.89
C TYR A 269 2.29 3.57 19.51
N LYS A 270 0.98 3.35 19.41
CA LYS A 270 0.27 3.16 18.11
C LYS A 270 0.47 4.36 17.19
N ASN A 271 0.33 5.58 17.74
CA ASN A 271 0.59 6.81 16.99
C ASN A 271 2.06 6.93 16.56
N PHE A 272 3.01 6.56 17.41
CA PHE A 272 4.42 6.49 17.04
C PHE A 272 4.66 5.53 15.86
N LEU A 273 4.11 4.32 15.90
CA LEU A 273 4.22 3.37 14.79
C LEU A 273 3.56 3.90 13.51
N ASP A 274 2.40 4.56 13.62
CA ASP A 274 1.69 5.13 12.47
C ASP A 274 2.45 6.28 11.81
N LEU A 275 3.04 7.18 12.61
CA LEU A 275 3.85 8.28 12.11
C LEU A 275 5.15 7.77 11.48
N THR A 276 5.80 6.78 12.09
CA THR A 276 7.06 6.24 11.57
C THR A 276 6.87 5.41 10.30
N TYR A 277 5.75 4.71 10.16
CA TYR A 277 5.40 3.97 8.95
C TYR A 277 4.93 4.89 7.81
N LYS A 278 4.57 6.15 8.08
CA LYS A 278 3.91 7.04 7.11
C LYS A 278 4.71 7.32 5.84
N ASN A 279 6.03 7.50 5.94
CA ASN A 279 6.86 7.73 4.75
C ASN A 279 6.92 6.48 3.87
N LEU A 280 7.16 5.32 4.49
CA LEU A 280 7.18 4.04 3.80
C LEU A 280 5.83 3.74 3.15
N LYS A 281 4.73 4.02 3.84
CA LYS A 281 3.36 3.91 3.30
C LYS A 281 3.18 4.78 2.06
N THR A 282 3.53 6.06 2.11
CA THR A 282 3.42 6.96 0.96
C THR A 282 4.28 6.48 -0.21
N LYS A 283 5.52 6.08 0.04
CA LYS A 283 6.43 5.51 -0.98
C LYS A 283 5.83 4.25 -1.61
N ASN A 284 5.32 3.33 -0.80
CA ASN A 284 4.69 2.10 -1.27
C ASN A 284 3.43 2.37 -2.09
N VAL A 285 2.57 3.29 -1.66
CA VAL A 285 1.38 3.70 -2.41
C VAL A 285 1.77 4.31 -3.76
N LEU A 286 2.80 5.16 -3.81
CA LEU A 286 3.28 5.78 -5.04
C LEU A 286 3.91 4.76 -6.01
N ILE A 287 4.72 3.85 -5.48
CA ILE A 287 5.35 2.78 -6.29
C ILE A 287 4.28 1.84 -6.84
N GLN A 288 3.36 1.37 -6.00
CA GLN A 288 2.30 0.45 -6.43
C GLN A 288 1.34 1.11 -7.42
N SER A 289 0.93 2.36 -7.18
CA SER A 289 0.13 3.11 -8.15
C SER A 289 0.88 3.27 -9.48
N GLY A 290 2.16 3.65 -9.46
CA GLY A 290 2.99 3.75 -10.66
C GLY A 290 3.08 2.44 -11.47
N ILE A 291 3.26 1.31 -10.79
CA ILE A 291 3.29 -0.02 -11.44
C ILE A 291 1.96 -0.34 -12.11
N VAL A 292 0.84 -0.14 -11.41
CA VAL A 292 -0.51 -0.41 -11.94
C VAL A 292 -0.83 0.49 -13.14
N LEU A 293 -0.52 1.79 -13.05
CA LEU A 293 -0.65 2.71 -14.18
C LEU A 293 0.15 2.23 -15.40
N GLY A 294 1.37 1.76 -15.17
CA GLY A 294 2.24 1.24 -16.22
C GLY A 294 1.68 -0.01 -16.89
N ILE A 295 1.20 -0.97 -16.09
CA ILE A 295 0.60 -2.23 -16.57
C ILE A 295 -0.69 -1.95 -17.35
N ASP A 296 -1.64 -1.23 -16.77
CA ASP A 296 -2.94 -0.94 -17.40
C ASP A 296 -2.79 -0.08 -18.65
N GLY A 297 -1.89 0.91 -18.61
CA GLY A 297 -1.53 1.74 -19.75
C GLY A 297 -0.87 0.94 -20.87
N GLY A 298 0.15 0.15 -20.53
CA GLY A 298 0.86 -0.71 -21.47
C GLY A 298 -0.06 -1.75 -22.12
N LEU A 299 -0.93 -2.39 -21.33
CA LEU A 299 -1.91 -3.35 -21.82
C LEU A 299 -2.93 -2.70 -22.77
N THR A 300 -3.37 -1.48 -22.46
CA THR A 300 -4.29 -0.77 -23.35
C THR A 300 -3.66 -0.47 -24.70
N LEU A 301 -2.38 -0.07 -24.72
CA LEU A 301 -1.64 0.13 -25.95
C LEU A 301 -1.45 -1.19 -26.72
N LEU A 302 -1.14 -2.28 -26.02
CA LEU A 302 -1.03 -3.63 -26.60
C LEU A 302 -2.36 -4.07 -27.23
N LEU A 303 -3.49 -3.87 -26.56
CA LEU A 303 -4.82 -4.18 -27.10
C LEU A 303 -5.18 -3.29 -28.29
N GLY A 304 -4.71 -2.04 -28.31
CA GLY A 304 -4.74 -1.15 -29.47
C GLY A 304 -4.02 -1.75 -30.69
N LEU A 305 -2.84 -2.30 -30.46
CA LEU A 305 -2.07 -3.03 -31.48
C LEU A 305 -2.79 -4.30 -31.96
N ILE A 306 -3.38 -5.08 -31.05
CA ILE A 306 -4.13 -6.30 -31.41
C ILE A 306 -5.33 -5.94 -32.30
N VAL A 307 -6.10 -4.90 -31.95
CA VAL A 307 -7.21 -4.41 -32.78
C VAL A 307 -6.70 -3.98 -34.15
N PHE A 308 -5.54 -3.31 -34.22
CA PHE A 308 -4.93 -2.98 -35.49
C PHE A 308 -4.61 -4.23 -36.33
N LEU A 309 -3.93 -5.23 -35.77
CA LEU A 309 -3.58 -6.46 -36.49
C LEU A 309 -4.83 -7.18 -37.01
N MET A 310 -5.89 -7.26 -36.20
CA MET A 310 -7.16 -7.88 -36.59
C MET A 310 -7.85 -7.15 -37.76
N THR A 311 -7.77 -5.82 -37.80
CA THR A 311 -8.32 -5.03 -38.93
C THR A 311 -7.51 -5.18 -40.23
N ARG A 312 -6.29 -5.73 -40.19
CA ARG A 312 -5.41 -5.90 -41.36
C ARG A 312 -5.58 -7.22 -42.13
N GLY A 313 -6.52 -8.08 -41.72
CA GLY A 313 -6.84 -9.30 -42.46
C GLY A 313 -7.21 -9.02 -43.93
N LYS A 314 -6.75 -9.88 -44.86
CA LYS A 314 -6.90 -9.70 -46.32
C LYS A 314 -8.36 -9.52 -46.76
N ASN A 315 -9.30 -10.22 -46.09
CA ASN A 315 -10.74 -10.19 -46.37
C ASN A 315 -11.55 -9.40 -45.32
N ASN A 316 -10.90 -8.54 -44.52
CA ASN A 316 -11.61 -7.78 -43.49
C ASN A 316 -12.19 -6.47 -44.07
N PRO A 317 -13.52 -6.23 -44.01
CA PRO A 317 -14.13 -4.98 -44.46
C PRO A 317 -13.62 -3.74 -43.69
N ASN A 318 -13.07 -3.94 -42.48
CA ASN A 318 -12.54 -2.87 -41.64
C ASN A 318 -11.08 -2.49 -41.95
N ARG A 319 -10.48 -2.97 -43.06
CA ARG A 319 -9.10 -2.65 -43.48
C ARG A 319 -8.85 -1.16 -43.73
N VAL A 320 -9.91 -0.38 -43.91
CA VAL A 320 -9.87 1.08 -44.14
C VAL A 320 -9.52 1.86 -42.86
N ILE A 321 -9.63 1.24 -41.68
CA ILE A 321 -9.32 1.89 -40.40
C ILE A 321 -7.79 2.14 -40.31
N LYS A 322 -7.41 3.40 -40.04
CA LYS A 322 -6.01 3.80 -39.89
C LYS A 322 -5.47 3.39 -38.51
N TRP A 323 -4.15 3.20 -38.41
CA TRP A 323 -3.44 2.84 -37.17
C TRP A 323 -3.91 3.63 -35.95
N TYR A 324 -3.88 4.97 -36.01
CA TYR A 324 -4.29 5.80 -34.86
C TYR A 324 -5.78 5.65 -34.50
N GLN A 325 -6.64 5.29 -35.46
CA GLN A 325 -8.07 5.08 -35.19
C GLN A 325 -8.29 3.81 -34.39
N CYS A 326 -7.48 2.77 -34.59
CA CYS A 326 -7.52 1.55 -33.77
C CYS A 326 -7.26 1.86 -32.28
N PHE A 327 -6.27 2.71 -31.99
CA PHE A 327 -6.01 3.17 -30.61
C PHE A 327 -7.17 3.98 -30.04
N LEU A 328 -7.76 4.89 -30.83
CA LEU A 328 -8.92 5.66 -30.39
C LEU A 328 -10.13 4.77 -30.06
N ILE A 329 -10.38 3.72 -30.84
CA ILE A 329 -11.47 2.76 -30.57
C ILE A 329 -11.24 2.08 -29.22
N VAL A 330 -10.01 1.62 -28.96
CA VAL A 330 -9.64 0.95 -27.72
C VAL A 330 -9.70 1.91 -26.52
N PHE A 331 -9.29 3.16 -26.68
CA PHE A 331 -9.42 4.20 -25.65
C PHE A 331 -10.88 4.55 -25.33
N TYR A 332 -11.78 4.55 -26.32
CA TYR A 332 -13.22 4.68 -26.02
C TYR A 332 -13.78 3.43 -25.30
N ALA A 333 -13.17 2.27 -25.55
CA ALA A 333 -13.57 1.02 -24.94
C ALA A 333 -12.97 0.77 -23.55
N SER A 334 -11.97 1.53 -23.11
CA SER A 334 -11.33 1.31 -21.80
C SER A 334 -12.20 1.75 -20.62
N LEU A 335 -13.11 2.72 -20.81
CA LEU A 335 -13.86 3.34 -19.72
C LEU A 335 -14.80 2.37 -18.98
N CYS A 336 -15.54 1.51 -19.69
CA CYS A 336 -16.43 0.54 -19.03
C CYS A 336 -15.67 -0.51 -18.21
N PRO A 337 -14.62 -1.18 -18.75
CA PRO A 337 -13.72 -2.02 -17.95
C PRO A 337 -13.13 -1.29 -16.74
N GLY A 338 -12.70 -0.04 -16.89
CA GLY A 338 -12.19 0.76 -15.76
C GLY A 338 -13.23 0.95 -14.65
N LEU A 339 -14.48 1.26 -15.00
CA LEU A 339 -15.58 1.40 -14.04
C LEU A 339 -15.98 0.06 -13.40
N ILE A 340 -16.01 -1.02 -14.18
CA ILE A 340 -16.29 -2.37 -13.65
C ILE A 340 -15.19 -2.78 -12.67
N SER A 341 -13.93 -2.56 -13.01
CA SER A 341 -12.78 -2.84 -12.15
C SER A 341 -12.76 -1.99 -10.89
N LEU A 342 -13.23 -0.74 -10.96
CA LEU A 342 -13.41 0.08 -9.77
C LEU A 342 -14.43 -0.57 -8.82
N ILE A 343 -15.61 -0.94 -9.31
CA ILE A 343 -16.67 -1.54 -8.49
C ILE A 343 -16.22 -2.90 -7.93
N LEU A 344 -15.77 -3.80 -8.80
CA LEU A 344 -15.36 -5.14 -8.42
C LEU A 344 -14.08 -5.15 -7.58
N GLY A 345 -13.15 -4.21 -7.82
CA GLY A 345 -11.92 -4.10 -7.05
C GLY A 345 -12.14 -3.70 -5.59
N PHE A 346 -13.23 -2.98 -5.30
CA PHE A 346 -13.65 -2.75 -3.91
C PHE A 346 -14.31 -3.97 -3.27
N MET A 347 -14.99 -4.81 -4.05
CA MET A 347 -15.62 -6.04 -3.56
C MET A 347 -14.62 -7.18 -3.35
N ILE A 348 -13.64 -7.32 -4.24
CA ILE A 348 -12.67 -8.42 -4.26
C ILE A 348 -11.25 -7.83 -4.33
N SER A 349 -10.77 -7.37 -3.18
CA SER A 349 -9.47 -6.69 -3.02
C SER A 349 -8.28 -7.49 -3.59
N ASN A 350 -8.23 -8.80 -3.33
CA ASN A 350 -7.09 -9.63 -3.69
C ASN A 350 -6.89 -9.81 -5.21
N MET A 351 -7.92 -9.54 -6.03
CA MET A 351 -7.86 -9.68 -7.50
C MET A 351 -7.90 -8.33 -8.23
N ALA A 352 -7.88 -7.21 -7.50
CA ALA A 352 -8.07 -5.88 -8.06
C ALA A 352 -7.08 -5.53 -9.20
N MET A 353 -5.82 -5.98 -9.10
CA MET A 353 -4.80 -5.74 -10.14
C MET A 353 -5.10 -6.47 -11.47
N MET A 354 -5.74 -7.64 -11.42
CA MET A 354 -6.07 -8.41 -12.62
C MET A 354 -7.43 -8.06 -13.22
N LEU A 355 -8.34 -7.48 -12.44
CA LEU A 355 -9.72 -7.24 -12.86
C LEU A 355 -9.80 -6.35 -14.11
N TYR A 356 -8.96 -5.32 -14.21
CA TYR A 356 -8.91 -4.47 -15.40
C TYR A 356 -8.45 -5.23 -16.64
N VAL A 357 -7.38 -6.00 -16.51
CA VAL A 357 -6.82 -6.82 -17.59
C VAL A 357 -7.86 -7.79 -18.14
N VAL A 358 -8.55 -8.51 -17.25
CA VAL A 358 -9.55 -9.52 -17.64
C VAL A 358 -10.78 -8.86 -18.27
N THR A 359 -11.37 -7.88 -17.60
CA THR A 359 -12.59 -7.21 -18.09
C THR A 359 -12.34 -6.49 -19.41
N PHE A 360 -11.18 -5.87 -19.57
CA PHE A 360 -10.83 -5.19 -20.81
C PHE A 360 -10.47 -6.17 -21.93
N GLY A 361 -9.73 -7.24 -21.61
CA GLY A 361 -9.44 -8.32 -22.55
C GLY A 361 -10.72 -8.93 -23.12
N VAL A 362 -11.68 -9.29 -22.27
CA VAL A 362 -12.99 -9.81 -22.70
C VAL A 362 -13.72 -8.81 -23.60
N ARG A 363 -13.71 -7.52 -23.23
CA ARG A 363 -14.36 -6.48 -24.02
C ARG A 363 -13.76 -6.32 -25.42
N VAL A 364 -12.43 -6.32 -25.52
CA VAL A 364 -11.71 -6.24 -26.80
C VAL A 364 -11.92 -7.51 -27.62
N MET A 365 -11.84 -8.69 -27.00
CA MET A 365 -12.14 -9.96 -27.67
C MET A 365 -13.56 -9.96 -28.24
N TRP A 366 -14.57 -9.55 -27.47
CA TRP A 366 -15.94 -9.41 -27.95
C TRP A 366 -16.05 -8.44 -29.13
N MET A 367 -15.35 -7.30 -29.08
CA MET A 367 -15.29 -6.36 -30.19
C MET A 367 -14.67 -6.98 -31.45
N THR A 368 -13.59 -7.75 -31.28
CA THR A 368 -12.92 -8.41 -32.41
C THR A 368 -13.79 -9.50 -33.05
N VAL A 369 -14.51 -10.30 -32.26
CA VAL A 369 -15.32 -11.43 -32.74
C VAL A 369 -16.63 -10.97 -33.36
N LYS A 370 -17.28 -9.94 -32.81
CA LYS A 370 -18.64 -9.54 -33.22
C LYS A 370 -18.67 -8.37 -34.21
N SER A 371 -17.77 -7.39 -34.03
CA SER A 371 -17.85 -6.13 -34.78
C SER A 371 -16.74 -5.96 -35.82
N LEU A 372 -15.61 -6.65 -35.66
CA LEU A 372 -14.46 -6.55 -36.56
C LEU A 372 -14.21 -7.82 -37.39
N ARG A 373 -15.13 -8.80 -37.36
CA ARG A 373 -15.00 -10.07 -38.08
C ARG A 373 -15.08 -9.87 -39.62
N PRO A 374 -14.34 -10.67 -40.40
CA PRO A 374 -14.54 -10.73 -41.85
C PRO A 374 -15.98 -11.13 -42.19
N ALA A 375 -16.60 -10.43 -43.13
CA ALA A 375 -17.86 -10.89 -43.72
C ALA A 375 -17.53 -12.14 -44.56
N TYR A 376 -18.01 -13.30 -44.13
CA TYR A 376 -18.05 -14.48 -44.98
C TYR A 376 -19.26 -14.29 -45.89
N ASN A 377 -19.01 -13.84 -47.12
CA ASN A 377 -20.00 -13.98 -48.17
C ASN A 377 -20.03 -15.47 -48.53
N ASN A 378 -21.11 -16.16 -48.16
CA ASN A 378 -21.47 -17.41 -48.82
C ASN A 378 -22.08 -17.09 -50.19
#